data_AF-A0AAX2ENN5-F1
#
_entry.id   AF-A0AAX2ENN5-F1
#
_cell.length_a   1.000
_cell.length_b   1.000
_cell.length_c   1.000
_cell.angle_alpha   90.00
_cell.angle_beta   90.00
_cell.angle_gamma   90.00
#
_symmetry.space_group_name_H-M   'P 1'
#
loop_
_entity.id
_entity.type
_entity.pdbx_description
1 polymer ?
#
loop_
_entity_poly.entity_id
_entity_poly.type
_entity_poly.pdbx_seq_one_letter_code
_entity_poly.pdbx_strand_id
1 'polypeptide(L)' 'MTKNVVVIRAGGKVENVTVEDNAKSVTFKNEQSSFLEIPIEPWELDGETFLVARFSDLVSQQETEQAIRKFY' A
#
# COMPACT_ATOMS: atom_id res chain seq x y z
N MET A 1 8.92 6.31 15.45
CA MET A 1 9.47 6.38 14.07
C MET A 1 8.34 6.07 13.10
N THR A 2 8.45 6.51 11.85
CA THR A 2 7.43 6.28 10.81
C THR A 2 8.05 5.57 9.62
N LYS A 3 7.21 4.88 8.84
CA LYS A 3 7.60 4.19 7.60
C LYS A 3 6.68 4.59 6.46
N ASN A 4 7.21 4.54 5.25
CA ASN A 4 6.45 4.84 4.04
C ASN A 4 5.89 3.54 3.45
N VAL A 5 4.64 3.61 3.01
CA VAL A 5 3.92 2.47 2.43
C VAL A 5 3.26 2.93 1.13
N VAL A 6 3.46 2.13 0.08
CA VAL A 6 2.77 2.32 -1.20
C VAL A 6 1.42 1.64 -1.11
N VAL A 7 0.34 2.41 -1.20
CA VAL A 7 -1.03 1.91 -1.13
C VAL A 7 -1.64 1.88 -2.52
N ILE A 8 -2.26 0.75 -2.86
CA ILE A 8 -2.99 0.55 -4.10
C ILE A 8 -4.45 0.33 -3.75
N ARG A 9 -5.28 1.36 -3.98
CA ARG A 9 -6.72 1.35 -3.71
C ARG A 9 -7.51 0.82 -4.89
N ALA A 10 -8.79 0.50 -4.64
CA ALA A 10 -9.75 0.15 -5.68
C ALA A 10 -9.74 1.19 -6.82
N GLY A 11 -9.86 0.70 -8.06
CA GLY A 11 -9.83 1.55 -9.26
C GLY A 11 -8.43 2.00 -9.68
N GLY A 12 -7.36 1.34 -9.21
CA GLY A 12 -5.98 1.61 -9.64
C GLY A 12 -5.39 2.89 -9.06
N LYS A 13 -5.99 3.44 -8.00
CA LYS A 13 -5.48 4.66 -7.35
C LYS A 13 -4.30 4.31 -6.45
N VAL A 14 -3.14 4.89 -6.76
CA VAL A 14 -1.87 4.64 -6.08
C VAL A 14 -1.44 5.86 -5.28
N GLU A 15 -1.11 5.67 -4.00
CA GLU A 15 -0.70 6.72 -3.06
C GLU A 15 0.47 6.26 -2.19
N ASN A 16 1.34 7.18 -1.78
CA ASN A 16 2.36 6.93 -0.76
C ASN A 16 1.86 7.52 0.56
N VAL A 17 1.78 6.69 1.60
CA VAL A 17 1.34 7.11 2.93
C VAL A 17 2.42 6.84 3.95
N THR A 18 2.58 7.75 4.89
CA THR A 18 3.45 7.57 6.04
C THR A 18 2.63 7.06 7.21
N VAL A 19 3.01 5.90 7.76
CA VAL A 19 2.35 5.27 8.91
C VAL A 19 3.33 5.09 10.06
N GLU A 20 2.82 4.77 11.24
CA GLU A 20 3.67 4.37 12.36
C GLU A 20 4.45 3.10 12.02
N ASP A 21 5.67 2.98 12.55
CA ASP A 21 6.54 1.85 12.24
C ASP A 21 5.93 0.49 12.62
N ASN A 22 5.20 0.46 13.74
CA ASN A 22 4.47 -0.70 14.25
C ASN A 22 3.13 -0.97 13.54
N ALA A 23 2.70 -0.10 12.62
CA ALA A 23 1.45 -0.28 11.89
C ALA A 23 1.54 -1.54 11.01
N LYS A 24 0.55 -2.42 11.13
CA LYS A 24 0.43 -3.66 10.34
C LYS A 24 -0.49 -3.50 9.13
N SER A 25 -1.28 -2.43 9.12
CA SER A 25 -2.28 -2.14 8.10
C SER A 25 -2.43 -0.63 7.93
N VAL A 26 -2.94 -0.21 6.78
CA VAL A 26 -3.36 1.15 6.49
C VAL A 26 -4.88 1.20 6.57
N THR A 27 -5.41 2.08 7.42
CA THR A 27 -6.85 2.23 7.61
C THR A 27 -7.35 3.50 6.91
N PHE A 28 -8.30 3.33 6.00
CA PHE A 28 -9.00 4.42 5.33
C PHE A 28 -10.42 4.53 5.86
N LYS A 29 -10.83 5.72 6.26
CA LYS A 29 -12.22 6.00 6.58
C LYS A 29 -12.98 6.32 5.30
N ASN A 30 -14.04 5.56 5.00
CA ASN A 30 -14.94 5.90 3.90
C ASN A 30 -16.08 6.83 4.36
N GLU A 31 -16.81 7.41 3.41
CA GLU A 31 -17.93 8.34 3.68
C GLU A 31 -19.10 7.68 4.42
N GLN A 32 -19.19 6.35 4.38
CA GLN A 32 -20.24 5.56 5.04
C GLN A 32 -19.83 5.10 6.45
N SER A 33 -18.82 5.71 7.06
CA SER A 33 -18.29 5.33 8.39
C SER A 33 -17.76 3.90 8.49
N SER A 34 -17.52 3.23 7.36
CA SER A 34 -16.81 1.96 7.33
C SER A 34 -15.31 2.21 7.22
N PHE A 35 -14.54 1.41 7.93
CA PHE A 35 -13.08 1.42 7.87
C PHE A 35 -12.64 0.37 6.86
N LEU A 36 -11.88 0.81 5.87
CA LEU A 36 -11.17 -0.06 4.97
C LEU A 36 -9.78 -0.27 5.53
N GLU A 37 -9.53 -1.46 6.05
CA GLU A 37 -8.23 -1.88 6.55
C GLU A 37 -7.51 -2.67 5.45
N ILE A 38 -6.32 -2.20 5.07
CA ILE A 38 -5.51 -2.85 4.04
C ILE A 38 -4.20 -3.32 4.69
N PRO A 39 -3.90 -4.63 4.71
CA PRO A 39 -2.67 -5.13 5.33
C PRO A 39 -1.43 -4.60 4.60
N ILE A 40 -0.38 -4.31 5.37
CA ILE A 40 0.93 -3.91 4.84
C ILE A 40 1.77 -5.18 4.69
N GLU A 41 2.24 -5.40 3.48
CA GLU A 41 3.06 -6.55 3.10
C GLU A 41 4.41 -6.07 2.55
N PRO A 42 5.51 -6.79 2.86
CA PRO A 42 6.78 -6.56 2.20
C PRO A 42 6.72 -7.02 0.74
N TRP A 43 7.34 -6.25 -0.15
CA TRP A 43 7.43 -6.53 -1.57
C TRP A 43 8.86 -6.36 -2.05
N GLU A 44 9.43 -7.38 -2.68
CA GLU A 44 10.78 -7.29 -3.24
C GLU A 44 10.69 -6.81 -4.70
N LEU A 45 11.42 -5.73 -5.02
CA LEU A 45 11.58 -5.22 -6.37
C LEU A 45 13.03 -4.80 -6.58
N ASP A 46 13.66 -5.27 -7.65
CA ASP A 46 15.03 -4.95 -8.02
C ASP A 46 16.08 -5.20 -6.90
N GLY A 47 15.79 -6.13 -5.98
CA GLY A 47 16.66 -6.47 -4.83
C GLY A 47 16.47 -5.58 -3.59
N GLU A 48 15.50 -4.67 -3.61
CA GLU A 48 15.11 -3.84 -2.46
C GLU A 48 13.71 -4.24 -1.95
N THR A 49 13.52 -4.18 -0.64
CA THR A 49 12.23 -4.48 0.00
C THR A 49 11.44 -3.20 0.23
N PHE A 50 10.29 -3.10 -0.41
CA PHE A 50 9.32 -2.03 -0.24
C PHE A 50 8.14 -2.50 0.61
N LEU A 51 7.41 -1.56 1.21
CA LEU A 51 6.18 -1.86 1.94
C LEU A 51 4.99 -1.45 1.09
N VAL A 52 4.09 -2.41 0.85
CA VAL A 52 2.93 -2.22 -0.01
C VAL A 52 1.66 -2.63 0.71
N ALA A 53 0.59 -1.86 0.54
CA ALA A 53 -0.75 -2.24 0.98
C ALA A 53 -1.67 -2.33 -0.23
N ARG A 54 -2.11 -3.55 -0.57
CA ARG A 54 -2.95 -3.83 -1.74
C ARG A 54 -4.40 -4.02 -1.32
N PHE A 55 -5.31 -3.22 -1.88
CA PHE A 55 -6.75 -3.31 -1.57
C PHE A 55 -7.37 -4.69 -1.78
N SER A 56 -6.83 -5.45 -2.73
CA SER A 56 -7.36 -6.75 -3.15
C SER A 56 -6.27 -7.57 -3.84
N ASP A 57 -6.39 -8.90 -3.78
CA ASP A 57 -5.55 -9.83 -4.54
C ASP A 57 -5.71 -9.69 -6.07
N LEU A 58 -6.69 -8.92 -6.53
CA LEU A 58 -6.88 -8.57 -7.93
C LEU A 58 -5.83 -7.58 -8.43
N VAL A 59 -5.10 -6.90 -7.53
CA VAL A 59 -3.98 -6.03 -7.92
C VAL A 59 -2.83 -6.91 -8.40
N SER A 60 -2.52 -6.81 -9.68
CA SER A 60 -1.47 -7.62 -10.29
C SER A 60 -0.07 -7.25 -9.77
N GLN A 61 0.89 -8.17 -9.96
CA GLN A 61 2.31 -7.89 -9.70
C GLN A 61 2.79 -6.66 -10.49
N GLN A 62 2.43 -6.59 -11.78
CA GLN A 62 2.84 -5.49 -12.65
C GLN A 62 2.31 -4.13 -12.15
N GLU A 63 1.05 -4.07 -11.72
CA GLU A 63 0.49 -2.84 -11.12
C GLU A 63 1.21 -2.48 -9.81
N THR A 64 1.57 -3.50 -9.02
CA THR A 64 2.31 -3.32 -7.76
C THR A 64 3.69 -2.72 -7.99
N GLU A 65 4.45 -3.27 -8.95
CA GLU A 65 5.77 -2.77 -9.29
C GLU A 65 5.72 -1.36 -9.90
N GLN A 66 4.75 -1.11 -10.79
CA GLN A 66 4.54 0.24 -11.34
C GLN A 66 4.18 1.25 -10.26
N ALA A 67 3.40 0.84 -9.26
CA ALA A 67 3.06 1.68 -8.12
C ALA A 67 4.29 2.03 -7.29
N ILE A 68 5.18 1.06 -7.03
CA ILE A 68 6.44 1.29 -6.32
C ILE A 68 7.33 2.26 -7.10
N ARG A 69 7.58 1.98 -8.39
CA ARG A 69 8.43 2.79 -9.29
C ARG A 69 7.94 4.23 -9.48
N LYS A 70 6.68 4.51 -9.15
CA LYS A 70 6.12 5.87 -9.20
C LYS A 70 6.64 6.76 -8.06
N PHE A 71 7.09 6.17 -6.96
CA PHE A 71 7.52 6.89 -5.76
C PHE A 71 9.00 6.67 -5.41
N TYR A 72 9.64 5.64 -5.97
CA TYR A 72 11.04 5.25 -5.76
C TYR A 72 11.69 5.00 -7.11
#